data_AF-A0A9D1SN60-F1
#
_entry.id   AF-A0A9D1SN60-F1
#
_cell.length_a   1.000
_cell.length_b   1.000
_cell.length_c   1.000
_cell.angle_alpha   90.00
_cell.angle_beta   90.00
_cell.angle_gamma   90.00
#
_symmetry.space_group_name_H-M   'P 1'
#
loop_
_entity.id
_entity.type
_entity.pdbx_description
1 polymer ?
#
loop_
_entity_poly.entity_id
_entity_poly.type
_entity_poly.pdbx_seq_one_letter_code
_entity_poly.pdbx_strand_id
1 'polypeptide(L)'
;MQANSVYVFKTPFYTPHYKEFYSLYDLKDFLQRFNFMRSHKNTNIPTGLPEFRLGYRVGVVINGFYYKSDVKWGPRFIVAKSIREEKNGDIFALVPMDIVHGDEDSNIRREYGEIKFNKSAADAIIDLSTLKQIWPKRHKYANELERFLKQVIKNTKKTTRVRGY
;
A
#
# COMPACT_ATOMS: atom_id res chain seq x y z
N MET A 1 -8.59 -29.82 -4.63
CA MET A 1 -7.92 -28.58 -5.10
C MET A 1 -8.17 -27.49 -4.08
N GLN A 2 -7.12 -26.92 -3.46
CA GLN A 2 -7.26 -25.84 -2.47
C GLN A 2 -6.81 -24.52 -3.11
N ALA A 3 -7.69 -23.52 -3.08
CA ALA A 3 -7.40 -22.18 -3.57
C ALA A 3 -7.02 -21.26 -2.40
N ASN A 4 -5.87 -20.61 -2.52
CA ASN A 4 -5.34 -19.71 -1.51
C ASN A 4 -5.24 -18.28 -2.07
N SER A 5 -5.63 -17.30 -1.26
CA SER A 5 -5.39 -15.89 -1.57
C SER A 5 -3.91 -15.59 -1.39
N VAL A 6 -3.30 -14.92 -2.36
CA VAL A 6 -1.99 -14.31 -2.22
C VAL A 6 -2.16 -12.81 -2.32
N TYR A 7 -1.78 -12.10 -1.26
CA TYR A 7 -1.77 -10.64 -1.24
C TYR A 7 -0.46 -10.15 -1.83
N VAL A 8 -0.54 -9.04 -2.56
CA VAL A 8 0.58 -8.47 -3.29
C VAL A 8 0.73 -7.02 -2.87
N PHE A 9 1.93 -6.65 -2.47
CA PHE A 9 2.35 -5.27 -2.24
C PHE A 9 3.27 -4.85 -3.38
N LYS A 10 3.13 -3.61 -3.84
CA LYS A 10 4.16 -2.96 -4.64
C LYS A 10 4.31 -1.49 -4.31
N THR A 11 5.50 -0.95 -4.55
CA THR A 11 5.81 0.46 -4.39
C THR A 11 6.89 0.88 -5.40
N PRO A 12 6.77 2.07 -6.01
CA PRO A 12 7.70 2.51 -7.05
C PRO A 12 9.09 2.85 -6.52
N PHE A 13 9.20 3.42 -5.32
CA PHE A 13 10.45 4.04 -4.86
C PHE A 13 11.11 3.34 -3.65
N TYR A 14 10.45 2.36 -3.03
CA TYR A 14 10.94 1.75 -1.81
C TYR A 14 11.27 0.28 -1.98
N THR A 15 12.24 -0.21 -1.21
CA THR A 15 12.60 -1.62 -1.17
C THR A 15 11.92 -2.33 0.01
N PRO A 16 11.30 -3.51 -0.19
CA PRO A 16 11.11 -4.19 -1.49
C PRO A 16 10.08 -3.51 -2.39
N HIS A 17 10.38 -3.40 -3.69
CA HIS A 17 9.47 -2.85 -4.70
C HIS A 17 8.22 -3.70 -4.93
N TYR A 18 8.33 -5.00 -4.63
CA TYR A 18 7.27 -5.98 -4.77
C TYR A 18 7.42 -7.04 -3.67
N LYS A 19 6.32 -7.42 -3.03
CA LYS A 19 6.32 -8.52 -2.05
C LYS A 19 4.97 -9.22 -2.01
N GLU A 20 5.01 -10.53 -1.80
CA GLU A 20 3.82 -11.37 -1.64
C GLU A 20 3.64 -11.82 -0.20
N PHE A 21 2.38 -11.99 0.19
CA PHE A 21 1.99 -12.47 1.50
C PHE A 21 0.91 -13.53 1.36
N TYR A 22 1.07 -14.64 2.07
CA TYR A 22 0.14 -15.78 2.05
C TYR A 22 -0.85 -15.74 3.22
N SER A 23 -0.70 -14.77 4.12
CA SER A 23 -1.66 -14.49 5.18
C SER A 23 -1.95 -12.99 5.26
N LEU A 24 -3.15 -12.66 5.74
CA LEU A 24 -3.51 -11.27 6.02
C LEU A 24 -2.70 -10.69 7.19
N TYR A 25 -2.32 -11.54 8.14
CA TYR A 25 -1.52 -11.14 9.29
C TYR A 25 -0.15 -10.63 8.84
N ASP A 26 0.56 -11.39 8.00
CA ASP A 26 1.89 -11.01 7.52
C ASP A 26 1.86 -9.72 6.69
N LEU A 27 0.80 -9.53 5.88
CA LEU A 27 0.61 -8.28 5.14
C LEU A 27 0.49 -7.09 6.10
N LYS A 28 -0.34 -7.20 7.14
CA LYS A 28 -0.57 -6.11 8.10
C LYS A 28 0.68 -5.80 8.91
N ASP A 29 1.34 -6.83 9.44
CA ASP A 29 2.59 -6.69 10.18
C ASP A 29 3.68 -6.03 9.32
N PHE A 30 3.81 -6.47 8.06
CA PHE A 30 4.74 -5.84 7.12
C PHE A 30 4.41 -4.37 6.87
N LEU A 31 3.14 -4.03 6.61
CA LEU A 31 2.73 -2.65 6.36
C LEU A 31 3.01 -1.73 7.56
N GLN A 32 2.79 -2.21 8.79
CA GLN A 32 3.08 -1.44 10.01
C GLN A 32 4.57 -1.21 10.25
N ARG A 33 5.41 -2.18 9.85
CA ARG A 33 6.87 -2.10 10.01
C ARG A 33 7.57 -1.44 8.83
N PHE A 34 6.87 -1.16 7.74
CA PHE A 34 7.49 -0.62 6.53
C PHE A 34 7.92 0.83 6.76
N ASN A 35 9.23 1.07 6.71
CA ASN A 35 9.79 2.37 7.03
C ASN A 35 9.90 3.28 5.80
N PHE A 36 8.88 4.11 5.56
CA PHE A 36 8.89 5.17 4.53
C PHE A 36 9.77 6.37 4.89
N MET A 37 10.26 6.45 6.14
CA MET A 37 11.20 7.45 6.63
C MET A 37 12.66 7.00 6.53
N ARG A 38 12.92 5.81 5.98
CA ARG A 38 14.28 5.29 5.85
C ARG A 38 15.09 6.18 4.91
N SER A 39 16.23 6.68 5.38
CA SER A 39 17.23 7.36 4.54
C SER A 39 17.72 6.47 3.41
N HIS A 40 18.10 7.09 2.30
CA HIS A 40 18.67 6.39 1.15
C HIS A 40 19.86 7.16 0.57
N LYS A 41 20.67 6.48 -0.24
CA LYS A 41 21.77 7.13 -0.96
C LYS A 41 21.21 8.17 -1.93
N ASN A 42 21.91 9.29 -2.07
CA ASN A 42 21.64 10.29 -3.10
C ASN A 42 21.96 9.68 -4.46
N THR A 43 20.93 9.28 -5.19
CA THR A 43 21.06 8.64 -6.51
C THR A 43 20.75 9.60 -7.66
N ASN A 44 20.69 10.92 -7.40
CA ASN A 44 20.12 11.94 -8.32
C ASN A 44 18.66 11.67 -8.74
N ILE A 45 18.04 10.60 -8.23
CA ILE A 45 16.64 10.26 -8.43
C ILE A 45 15.93 10.61 -7.13
N PRO A 46 15.04 11.62 -7.11
CA PRO A 46 14.28 11.92 -5.90
C PRO A 46 13.39 10.73 -5.55
N THR A 47 13.36 10.34 -4.27
CA THR A 47 12.37 9.38 -3.78
C THR A 47 11.02 10.08 -3.86
N GLY A 48 10.17 9.59 -4.76
CA GLY A 48 8.85 10.16 -4.99
C GLY A 48 7.94 10.05 -3.76
N LEU A 49 6.66 10.34 -3.98
CA LEU A 49 5.66 10.28 -2.93
C LEU A 49 5.66 8.90 -2.25
N PRO A 50 5.50 8.83 -0.91
CA PRO A 50 5.46 7.59 -0.17
C PRO A 50 4.17 6.83 -0.49
N GLU A 51 4.15 6.16 -1.63
CA GLU A 51 2.99 5.46 -2.16
C GLU A 51 3.21 3.95 -2.28
N PHE A 52 2.12 3.20 -2.15
CA PHE A 52 2.10 1.78 -2.44
C PHE A 52 0.76 1.36 -3.02
N ARG A 53 0.75 0.21 -3.70
CA ARG A 53 -0.47 -0.39 -4.24
C ARG A 53 -0.61 -1.81 -3.73
N LEU A 54 -1.84 -2.17 -3.36
CA LEU A 54 -2.17 -3.55 -3.02
C LEU A 54 -2.79 -4.26 -4.22
N GLY A 55 -2.57 -5.55 -4.31
CA GLY A 55 -3.16 -6.44 -5.29
C GLY A 55 -3.38 -7.82 -4.68
N TYR A 56 -4.10 -8.67 -5.39
CA TYR A 56 -4.25 -10.06 -5.00
C TYR A 56 -4.21 -10.97 -6.22
N ARG A 57 -3.84 -12.22 -5.98
CA ARG A 57 -3.98 -13.30 -6.95
C ARG A 57 -4.42 -14.57 -6.25
N VAL A 58 -4.94 -15.51 -7.02
CA VAL A 58 -5.32 -16.83 -6.49
C VAL A 58 -4.22 -17.81 -6.84
N GLY A 59 -3.73 -18.51 -5.83
CA GLY A 59 -2.84 -19.65 -5.99
C GLY A 59 -3.60 -20.96 -5.80
N VAL A 60 -3.34 -21.95 -6.64
CA VAL A 60 -4.00 -23.26 -6.58
C VAL A 60 -2.97 -24.38 -6.69
N VAL A 61 -3.17 -25.45 -5.92
CA VAL A 61 -2.36 -26.66 -6.04
C VAL A 61 -3.14 -27.71 -6.84
N ILE A 62 -2.55 -28.17 -7.94
CA ILE A 62 -3.09 -29.23 -8.82
C ILE A 62 -1.97 -30.26 -9.03
N ASN A 63 -2.22 -31.51 -8.63
CA ASN A 63 -1.27 -32.63 -8.77
C ASN A 63 0.15 -32.31 -8.21
N GLY A 64 0.23 -31.61 -7.08
CA GLY A 64 1.49 -31.22 -6.45
C GLY A 64 2.14 -29.94 -7.02
N PHE A 65 1.63 -29.41 -8.14
CA PHE A 65 2.14 -28.17 -8.74
C PHE A 65 1.34 -26.95 -8.30
N TYR A 66 2.03 -25.86 -7.97
CA TYR A 66 1.42 -24.61 -7.55
C TYR A 66 1.31 -23.63 -8.72
N TYR A 67 0.09 -23.26 -9.06
CA TYR A 67 -0.22 -22.31 -10.14
C TYR A 67 -0.74 -21.01 -9.55
N LYS A 68 -0.36 -19.88 -10.15
CA LYS A 68 -0.76 -18.54 -9.73
C LYS A 68 -1.50 -17.83 -10.87
N SER A 69 -2.63 -17.22 -10.56
CA SER A 69 -3.29 -16.32 -11.51
C SER A 69 -2.52 -15.00 -11.67
N ASP A 70 -2.91 -14.22 -12.68
CA ASP A 70 -2.51 -12.82 -12.78
C ASP A 70 -2.91 -12.03 -11.54
N VAL A 71 -2.13 -10.98 -11.26
CA VAL A 71 -2.39 -10.06 -10.16
C VAL A 71 -3.53 -9.13 -10.54
N LYS A 72 -4.61 -9.20 -9.76
CA LYS A 72 -5.69 -8.22 -9.78
C LYS A 72 -5.32 -7.08 -8.85
N TRP A 73 -4.94 -5.95 -9.44
CA TRP A 73 -4.55 -4.77 -8.70
C TRP A 73 -5.76 -4.07 -8.07
N GLY A 74 -5.62 -3.73 -6.80
CA GLY A 74 -6.59 -2.98 -6.01
C GLY A 74 -6.12 -1.54 -5.77
N PRO A 75 -6.43 -0.98 -4.57
CA PRO A 75 -6.24 0.43 -4.29
C PRO A 75 -4.76 0.83 -4.19
N ARG A 76 -4.51 2.07 -4.60
CA ARG A 76 -3.29 2.85 -4.38
C ARG A 76 -3.44 3.69 -3.13
N PHE A 77 -2.43 3.64 -2.28
CA PHE A 77 -2.37 4.38 -1.04
C PHE A 77 -1.19 5.34 -1.04
N ILE A 78 -1.40 6.53 -0.49
CA ILE A 78 -0.32 7.39 -0.02
C ILE A 78 -0.20 7.25 1.50
N VAL A 79 1.03 7.23 1.99
CA VAL A 79 1.36 7.20 3.40
C VAL A 79 1.53 8.62 3.91
N ALA A 80 0.72 9.01 4.88
CA ALA A 80 0.82 10.29 5.55
C ALA A 80 0.62 10.13 7.05
N LYS A 81 1.18 11.05 7.83
CA LYS A 81 0.97 11.10 9.29
C LYS A 81 -0.34 11.80 9.64
N SER A 82 -0.73 12.80 8.86
CA SER A 82 -1.95 13.57 9.06
C SER A 82 -2.37 14.27 7.76
N ILE A 83 -3.60 14.80 7.76
CA ILE A 83 -4.08 15.70 6.70
C ILE A 83 -4.64 16.99 7.32
N ARG A 84 -4.57 18.08 6.56
CA ARG A 84 -5.32 19.32 6.81
C ARG A 84 -6.22 19.58 5.61
N GLU A 85 -7.52 19.72 5.86
CA GLU A 85 -8.49 20.13 4.84
C GLU A 85 -8.75 21.62 4.99
N GLU A 86 -8.58 22.38 3.92
CA GLU A 86 -8.85 23.82 3.90
C GLU A 86 -10.28 24.10 3.45
N LYS A 87 -10.78 25.30 3.76
CA LYS A 87 -12.17 25.70 3.48
C LYS A 87 -12.51 25.70 1.98
N ASN A 88 -11.51 25.89 1.12
CA ASN A 88 -11.64 25.83 -0.33
C ASN A 88 -11.72 24.39 -0.89
N GLY A 89 -11.64 23.37 -0.02
CA GLY A 89 -11.68 21.95 -0.41
C GLY A 89 -10.32 21.35 -0.79
N ASP A 90 -9.24 22.13 -0.69
CA ASP A 90 -7.88 21.64 -0.82
C ASP A 90 -7.51 20.74 0.37
N ILE A 91 -6.66 19.76 0.10
CA ILE A 91 -6.21 18.79 1.08
C ILE A 91 -4.70 18.83 1.09
N PHE A 92 -4.14 19.01 2.27
CA PHE A 92 -2.71 18.96 2.50
C PHE A 92 -2.39 17.72 3.32
N ALA A 93 -1.36 16.97 2.91
CA ALA A 93 -0.94 15.76 3.58
C ALA A 93 0.47 15.94 4.12
N LEU A 94 0.69 15.56 5.38
CA LEU A 94 2.00 15.53 6.00
C LEU A 94 2.67 14.19 5.71
N VAL A 95 3.59 14.17 4.75
CA VAL A 95 4.20 12.95 4.21
C VAL A 95 5.71 12.95 4.44
N PRO A 96 6.35 11.77 4.51
CA PRO A 96 7.80 11.65 4.35
C PRO A 96 8.25 12.34 3.05
N MET A 97 9.25 13.19 3.09
CA MET A 97 9.87 13.87 1.94
C MET A 97 11.39 13.88 2.07
N ASP A 98 12.06 13.92 0.93
CA ASP A 98 13.52 14.05 0.87
C ASP A 98 13.96 15.45 1.32
N ILE A 99 14.97 15.48 2.19
CA ILE A 99 15.71 16.69 2.52
C ILE A 99 17.18 16.45 2.21
N VAL A 100 17.76 17.35 1.41
CA VAL A 100 19.19 17.39 1.17
C VAL A 100 19.84 18.06 2.37
N HIS A 101 20.56 17.30 3.18
CA HIS A 101 21.50 17.85 4.13
C HIS A 101 22.87 17.91 3.47
N GLY A 102 23.54 19.06 3.58
CA GLY A 102 24.86 19.29 3.01
C GLY A 102 26.00 18.61 3.77
N ASP A 103 25.77 17.41 4.32
CA ASP A 103 26.79 16.64 5.02
C ASP A 103 27.61 15.79 4.03
N GLU A 104 28.85 15.49 4.40
CA GLU A 104 29.88 14.79 3.61
C GLU A 104 29.47 13.38 3.15
N ASP A 105 28.54 12.74 3.87
CA ASP A 105 27.91 11.50 3.48
C ASP A 105 26.74 11.81 2.55
N SER A 106 26.83 11.39 1.29
CA SER A 106 25.83 11.54 0.22
C SER A 106 24.47 10.85 0.48
N ASN A 107 23.93 10.89 1.69
CA ASN A 107 22.67 10.28 2.11
C ASN A 107 21.58 11.35 2.19
N ILE A 108 20.44 11.05 1.58
CA ILE A 108 19.23 11.85 1.70
C ILE A 108 18.49 11.39 2.96
N ARG A 109 18.15 12.34 3.84
CA ARG A 109 17.30 12.10 5.01
C ARG A 109 15.84 12.35 4.63
N ARG A 110 14.93 11.60 5.26
CA ARG A 110 13.50 11.84 5.13
C ARG A 110 12.99 12.59 6.35
N GLU A 111 12.27 13.68 6.13
CA GLU A 111 11.52 14.37 7.16
C GLU A 111 10.05 14.51 6.75
N TYR A 112 9.20 14.89 7.69
CA TYR A 112 7.79 15.13 7.38
C TYR A 112 7.63 16.53 6.77
N GLY A 113 7.13 16.57 5.54
CA GLY A 113 6.78 17.80 4.84
C GLY A 113 5.33 17.80 4.39
N GLU A 114 4.76 19.00 4.29
CA GLU A 114 3.38 19.17 3.85
C GLU A 114 3.33 19.32 2.32
N ILE A 115 2.47 18.53 1.69
CA ILE A 115 2.20 18.62 0.25
C ILE A 115 0.72 18.88 0.00
N LYS A 116 0.40 19.66 -1.03
CA LYS A 116 -0.96 19.71 -1.56
C LYS A 116 -1.26 18.38 -2.25
N PHE A 117 -2.23 17.64 -1.71
CA PHE A 117 -2.62 16.33 -2.20
C PHE A 117 -3.60 16.46 -3.37
N ASN A 118 -3.23 15.86 -4.50
CA ASN A 118 -4.14 15.69 -5.63
C ASN A 118 -5.00 14.44 -5.42
N LYS A 119 -6.32 14.63 -5.32
CA LYS A 119 -7.31 13.57 -5.07
C LYS A 119 -7.31 12.45 -6.12
N SER A 120 -6.79 12.69 -7.34
CA SER A 120 -6.67 11.66 -8.37
C SER A 120 -5.39 10.81 -8.27
N ALA A 121 -4.44 11.19 -7.41
CA ALA A 121 -3.16 10.49 -7.28
C ALA A 121 -3.27 9.13 -6.56
N ALA A 122 -4.26 8.98 -5.66
CA ALA A 122 -4.45 7.77 -4.88
C ALA A 122 -5.91 7.56 -4.48
N ASP A 123 -6.27 6.30 -4.21
CA ASP A 123 -7.60 5.92 -3.75
C ASP A 123 -7.82 6.29 -2.28
N ALA A 124 -6.74 6.28 -1.47
CA ALA A 124 -6.78 6.64 -0.06
C ALA A 124 -5.43 7.13 0.48
N ILE A 125 -5.48 7.89 1.57
CA ILE A 125 -4.33 8.23 2.42
C ILE A 125 -4.43 7.41 3.69
N ILE A 126 -3.36 6.73 4.06
CA ILE A 126 -3.29 5.84 5.22
C ILE A 126 -2.13 6.23 6.14
N ASP A 127 -2.40 6.23 7.44
CA ASP A 127 -1.34 6.21 8.45
C ASP A 127 -0.97 4.75 8.71
N LEU A 128 0.25 4.36 8.36
CA LEU A 128 0.70 2.98 8.51
C LEU A 128 0.96 2.57 9.95
N SER A 129 1.26 3.52 10.85
CA SER A 129 1.47 3.18 12.26
C SER A 129 0.19 2.62 12.90
N THR A 130 -0.96 3.17 12.50
CA THR A 130 -2.29 2.75 12.98
C THR A 130 -3.08 1.93 11.97
N LEU A 131 -2.60 1.79 10.74
CA LEU A 131 -3.32 1.28 9.57
C LEU A 131 -4.68 1.96 9.32
N LYS A 132 -4.84 3.20 9.79
CA LYS A 132 -6.10 3.95 9.63
C LYS A 132 -6.06 4.79 8.37
N GLN A 133 -7.13 4.68 7.58
CA GLN A 133 -7.37 5.62 6.49
C GLN A 133 -7.67 7.00 7.08
N ILE A 134 -6.87 7.98 6.70
CA ILE A 134 -7.05 9.39 7.07
C ILE A 134 -7.95 10.08 6.04
N TRP A 135 -7.81 9.71 4.76
CA TRP A 135 -8.61 10.27 3.67
C TRP A 135 -9.00 9.20 2.63
N PRO A 136 -10.21 9.25 2.03
CA PRO A 136 -11.33 10.12 2.38
C PRO A 136 -11.86 9.85 3.79
N LYS A 137 -12.46 10.87 4.43
CA LYS A 137 -13.14 10.72 5.71
C LYS A 137 -14.29 9.71 5.57
N ARG A 138 -14.40 8.80 6.54
CA ARG A 138 -15.32 7.66 6.49
C ARG A 138 -16.77 8.16 6.59
N HIS A 139 -17.57 8.04 5.53
CA HIS A 139 -18.95 8.53 5.56
C HIS A 139 -20.06 7.47 5.68
N LYS A 140 -19.78 6.17 5.49
CA LYS A 140 -20.77 5.07 5.75
C LYS A 140 -20.23 3.65 5.53
N TYR A 141 -19.22 3.49 4.67
CA TYR A 141 -18.67 2.19 4.29
C TYR A 141 -17.30 1.90 4.92
N ALA A 142 -16.89 0.63 4.84
CA ALA A 142 -15.54 0.18 5.18
C ALA A 142 -14.47 1.04 4.46
N ASN A 143 -13.32 1.27 5.09
CA ASN A 143 -12.22 2.00 4.46
C ASN A 143 -11.65 1.22 3.25
N GLU A 144 -10.88 1.86 2.37
CA GLU A 144 -10.44 1.22 1.11
C GLU A 144 -9.61 -0.05 1.34
N LEU A 145 -8.80 -0.07 2.40
CA LEU A 145 -8.09 -1.27 2.83
C LEU A 145 -9.07 -2.39 3.19
N GLU A 146 -10.04 -2.15 4.06
CA GLU A 146 -11.07 -3.11 4.45
C GLU A 146 -11.92 -3.59 3.25
N ARG A 147 -12.28 -2.67 2.35
CA ARG A 147 -13.04 -2.99 1.12
C ARG A 147 -12.26 -3.95 0.24
N PHE A 148 -10.99 -3.63 0.00
CA PHE A 148 -10.07 -4.49 -0.74
C PHE A 148 -9.99 -5.88 -0.10
N LEU A 149 -9.73 -5.96 1.21
CA LEU A 149 -9.60 -7.23 1.93
C LEU A 149 -10.87 -8.09 1.85
N LYS A 150 -12.06 -7.47 2.00
CA LYS A 150 -13.35 -8.16 1.83
C LYS A 150 -13.54 -8.69 0.41
N GLN A 151 -13.12 -7.92 -0.60
CA GLN A 151 -13.19 -8.34 -1.99
C GLN A 151 -12.28 -9.54 -2.29
N VAL A 152 -11.06 -9.55 -1.75
CA VAL A 152 -10.14 -10.70 -1.87
C VAL A 152 -10.79 -11.96 -1.30
N ILE A 153 -11.31 -11.90 -0.07
CA ILE A 153 -11.95 -13.04 0.60
C ILE A 153 -13.15 -13.54 -0.21
N LYS A 154 -14.00 -12.64 -0.70
CA LYS A 154 -15.18 -13.00 -1.51
C LYS A 154 -14.78 -13.72 -2.80
N ASN A 155 -13.75 -13.22 -3.49
CA ASN A 155 -13.31 -13.77 -4.77
C ASN A 155 -12.63 -15.12 -4.61
N THR A 156 -11.79 -15.30 -3.58
CA THR A 156 -11.17 -16.60 -3.30
C THR A 156 -12.21 -17.66 -2.98
N LYS A 157 -13.22 -17.33 -2.16
CA LYS A 157 -14.35 -18.25 -1.86
C LYS A 157 -15.12 -18.65 -3.12
N LYS A 158 -15.35 -17.71 -4.04
CA LYS A 158 -16.04 -17.99 -5.32
C LYS A 158 -15.23 -18.98 -6.16
N THR A 159 -13.91 -18.79 -6.27
CA THR A 159 -13.03 -19.70 -7.02
C THR A 159 -13.01 -21.11 -6.45
N THR A 160 -13.06 -21.26 -5.12
CA THR A 160 -13.16 -22.58 -4.48
C THR A 160 -14.50 -23.29 -4.79
N ARG A 161 -15.61 -22.55 -4.88
CA ARG A 161 -16.95 -23.13 -5.11
C ARG A 161 -17.23 -23.55 -6.55
N VAL A 162 -16.70 -22.83 -7.54
CA VAL A 162 -17.05 -23.03 -8.96
C VAL A 162 -16.46 -24.33 -9.56
N ARG A 163 -15.49 -24.97 -8.92
CA ARG A 163 -14.82 -26.19 -9.43
C ARG A 163 -14.93 -27.41 -8.50
N GLY A 164 -15.92 -27.38 -7.59
CA GLY A 164 -16.27 -28.51 -6.74
C GLY A 164 -17.38 -29.41 -7.32
N TYR A 165 -17.64 -29.32 -8.62
CA TYR A 165 -18.55 -30.18 -9.39
C TYR A 165 -17.74 -30.96 -10.42
#